data_AF-A0A0A2M9T9-F1
#
_entry.id   AF-A0A0A2M9T9-F1
#
_cell.length_a   1.000
_cell.length_b   1.000
_cell.length_c   1.000
_cell.angle_alpha   90.00
_cell.angle_beta   90.00
_cell.angle_gamma   90.00
#
_symmetry.space_group_name_H-M   'P 1'
#
loop_
_entity.id
_entity.type
_entity.pdbx_description
1 polymer ?
#
loop_
_entity_poly.entity_id
_entity_poly.type
_entity_poly.pdbx_seq_one_letter_code
_entity_poly.pdbx_strand_id
1 'polypeptide(L)'
;MRLADQLELDLVEISPNAEPPVCKIMDYGKFLYEQKKREKEMKAKSTQITIKEIRFGPQTDEHDYEFKRKNAEKFLKEGSKLKAFVFFKGRSIIYKEQGQILLLRLAQDLEEFGKVEAMPVLEGKRMIMFIAPKKKK
;
A
#
# COMPACT_ATOMS: atom_id res chain seq x y z
N MET A 1 37.28 -29.68 0.64
CA MET A 1 36.25 -30.74 0.77
C MET A 1 36.50 -31.68 1.95
N ARG A 2 37.73 -32.15 2.24
CA ARG A 2 38.02 -33.08 3.36
C ARG A 2 37.40 -32.70 4.72
N LEU A 3 37.47 -31.43 5.11
CA LEU A 3 36.87 -30.95 6.37
C LEU A 3 35.33 -31.00 6.41
N ALA A 4 34.66 -30.82 5.28
CA ALA A 4 33.20 -30.86 5.19
C ALA A 4 32.71 -32.31 5.22
N ASP A 5 33.43 -33.20 4.52
CA ASP A 5 33.20 -34.65 4.47
C ASP A 5 33.35 -35.31 5.86
N GLN A 6 34.37 -34.90 6.63
CA GLN A 6 34.57 -35.33 8.02
C GLN A 6 33.46 -34.90 8.98
N LEU A 7 32.71 -33.85 8.62
CA LEU A 7 31.61 -33.32 9.41
C LEU A 7 30.24 -33.73 8.87
N GLU A 8 30.19 -34.50 7.77
CA GLU A 8 28.96 -34.85 7.04
C GLU A 8 28.14 -33.61 6.62
N LEU A 9 28.82 -32.52 6.27
CA LEU A 9 28.22 -31.23 5.88
C LEU A 9 28.65 -30.81 4.46
N ASP A 10 27.95 -29.82 3.89
CA ASP A 10 28.28 -29.27 2.57
C ASP A 10 29.29 -28.12 2.65
N LEU A 11 30.19 -28.02 1.68
CA LEU A 11 30.99 -26.81 1.44
C LEU A 11 30.22 -25.90 0.49
N VAL A 12 29.61 -24.84 1.02
CA VAL A 12 28.75 -23.91 0.27
C VAL A 12 29.49 -22.61 -0.01
N GLU A 13 29.56 -22.20 -1.27
CA GLU A 13 30.07 -20.90 -1.67
C GLU A 13 29.01 -19.81 -1.43
N ILE A 14 29.28 -18.90 -0.49
CA ILE A 14 28.32 -17.87 -0.05
C ILE A 14 28.60 -16.50 -0.67
N SER A 15 29.80 -16.26 -1.18
CA SER A 15 30.16 -15.01 -1.83
C SER A 15 31.13 -15.26 -2.98
N PRO A 16 30.60 -15.52 -4.19
CA PRO A 16 31.42 -15.76 -5.39
C PRO A 16 32.19 -14.51 -5.84
N ASN A 17 31.73 -13.31 -5.48
CA ASN A 17 32.31 -12.04 -5.93
C ASN A 17 33.41 -11.48 -4.99
N ALA A 18 33.81 -12.21 -3.95
CA ALA A 18 34.90 -11.81 -3.07
C ALA A 18 36.23 -12.36 -3.58
N GLU A 19 37.34 -11.64 -3.36
CA GLU A 19 38.70 -12.12 -3.65
C GLU A 19 39.49 -12.30 -2.35
N PRO A 20 39.76 -13.55 -1.91
CA PRO A 20 39.31 -14.83 -2.48
C PRO A 20 37.83 -15.16 -2.16
N PRO A 21 37.17 -16.04 -2.96
CA PRO A 21 35.78 -16.41 -2.76
C PRO A 21 35.57 -17.06 -1.39
N VAL A 22 34.48 -16.68 -0.73
CA VAL A 22 34.20 -17.13 0.64
C VAL A 22 33.31 -18.36 0.60
N CYS A 23 33.87 -19.49 1.03
CA CYS A 23 33.16 -20.75 1.22
C CYS A 23 32.93 -21.02 2.71
N LYS A 24 31.74 -21.53 3.05
CA LYS A 24 31.35 -21.88 4.41
C LYS A 24 30.90 -23.33 4.46
N ILE A 25 31.35 -24.06 5.49
CA ILE A 25 30.88 -25.42 5.75
C ILE A 25 29.55 -25.31 6.50
N MET A 26 28.46 -25.78 5.90
CA MET A 26 27.13 -25.76 6.51
C MET A 26 26.20 -26.75 5.82
N ASP A 27 25.14 -27.17 6.53
CA ASP A 27 24.07 -27.97 5.94
C ASP A 27 23.24 -27.08 4.99
N TYR A 28 23.36 -27.35 3.69
CA TYR A 28 22.72 -26.52 2.68
C TYR A 28 21.18 -26.64 2.70
N GLY A 29 20.67 -27.84 2.99
CA GLY A 29 19.23 -28.11 3.07
C GLY A 29 18.56 -27.36 4.21
N LYS A 30 19.17 -27.38 5.40
CA LYS A 30 18.73 -26.64 6.58
C LYS A 30 18.81 -25.14 6.35
N PHE A 31 19.88 -24.64 5.72
CA PHE A 31 20.01 -23.23 5.38
C PHE A 31 18.91 -22.75 4.43
N LEU A 32 18.61 -23.50 3.36
CA LEU A 32 17.52 -23.18 2.45
C LEU A 32 16.14 -23.20 3.15
N TYR A 33 15.94 -24.13 4.08
CA TYR A 33 14.72 -24.19 4.88
C TYR A 33 14.57 -22.96 5.78
N GLU A 34 15.61 -22.58 6.51
CA GLU A 34 15.62 -21.40 7.37
C GLU A 34 15.44 -20.10 6.57
N GLN A 35 16.07 -19.99 5.40
CA GLN A 35 15.90 -18.84 4.49
C GLN A 35 14.44 -18.73 4.02
N LYS A 36 13.85 -19.83 3.52
CA LYS A 36 12.44 -19.84 3.09
C LYS A 36 11.49 -19.53 4.23
N LYS A 37 11.77 -20.04 5.44
CA LYS A 37 10.98 -19.74 6.64
C LYS A 37 11.05 -18.25 6.97
N ARG A 38 12.26 -17.67 6.98
CA ARG A 38 12.48 -16.23 7.22
C ARG A 38 11.80 -15.35 6.17
N GLU A 39 11.86 -15.72 4.90
CA GLU A 39 11.15 -15.01 3.82
C GLU A 39 9.64 -15.08 3.98
N LYS A 40 9.08 -16.24 4.34
CA LYS A 40 7.65 -16.38 4.64
C LYS A 40 7.24 -15.54 5.83
N GLU A 41 8.03 -15.54 6.90
CA GLU A 41 7.79 -14.69 8.07
C GLU A 41 7.87 -13.21 7.73
N MET A 42 8.84 -12.78 6.92
CA MET A 42 8.95 -11.38 6.46
C MET A 42 7.76 -10.98 5.59
N LYS A 43 7.34 -11.83 4.64
CA LYS A 43 6.17 -11.60 3.80
C LYS A 43 4.87 -11.56 4.61
N ALA A 44 4.73 -12.42 5.62
CA ALA A 44 3.59 -12.43 6.52
C ALA A 44 3.55 -11.20 7.45
N LYS A 45 4.71 -10.70 7.87
CA LYS A 45 4.84 -9.49 8.70
C LYS A 45 4.64 -8.19 7.92
N SER A 46 4.82 -8.20 6.60
CA SER A 46 4.57 -7.04 5.76
C SER A 46 3.06 -6.78 5.67
N THR A 47 2.57 -5.77 6.39
CA THR A 47 1.18 -5.31 6.28
C THR A 47 0.90 -4.85 4.84
N GLN A 48 0.10 -5.60 4.09
CA GLN A 48 -0.35 -5.19 2.77
C GLN A 48 -1.26 -3.97 2.91
N ILE A 49 -0.75 -2.80 2.53
CA ILE A 49 -1.54 -1.56 2.48
C ILE A 49 -2.53 -1.70 1.33
N THR A 50 -3.78 -2.02 1.67
CA THR A 50 -4.85 -2.13 0.68
C THR A 50 -5.32 -0.72 0.28
N ILE A 51 -5.55 -0.50 -1.01
CA ILE A 51 -6.16 0.73 -1.52
C ILE A 51 -7.65 0.48 -1.73
N LYS A 52 -8.50 1.26 -1.06
CA LYS A 52 -9.94 1.27 -1.25
C LYS A 52 -10.35 2.49 -2.05
N GLU A 53 -11.24 2.30 -3.01
CA GLU A 53 -11.69 3.36 -3.91
C GLU A 53 -13.10 3.81 -3.56
N ILE A 54 -13.35 5.12 -3.56
CA ILE A 54 -14.69 5.70 -3.42
C ILE A 54 -14.94 6.65 -4.58
N ARG A 55 -16.09 6.43 -5.24
CA ARG A 55 -16.52 7.18 -6.40
C ARG A 55 -17.61 8.18 -6.05
N PHE A 56 -17.43 9.42 -6.46
CA PHE A 56 -18.41 10.50 -6.39
C PHE A 56 -18.87 10.91 -7.79
N GLY A 57 -20.08 11.45 -7.85
CA GLY A 57 -20.59 12.18 -9.01
C GLY A 57 -20.39 13.68 -8.80
N PRO A 58 -20.38 14.49 -9.88
CA PRO A 58 -20.32 15.95 -9.77
C PRO A 58 -21.56 16.54 -9.08
N GLN A 59 -22.67 15.82 -9.07
CA GLN A 59 -23.94 16.20 -8.46
C GLN A 59 -24.32 15.24 -7.31
N THR A 60 -23.32 14.77 -6.54
CA THR A 60 -23.61 13.94 -5.36
C THR A 60 -24.43 14.73 -4.34
N ASP A 61 -25.59 14.19 -3.96
CA ASP A 61 -26.44 14.73 -2.90
C ASP A 61 -25.86 14.48 -1.50
N GLU A 62 -26.33 15.23 -0.50
CA GLU A 62 -25.82 15.16 0.87
C GLU A 62 -25.96 13.77 1.52
N HIS A 63 -27.05 13.06 1.26
CA HIS A 63 -27.26 11.72 1.79
C HIS A 63 -26.25 10.70 1.21
N ASP A 64 -26.00 10.75 -0.11
CA ASP A 64 -24.99 9.90 -0.78
C ASP A 64 -23.58 10.26 -0.31
N TYR A 65 -23.31 11.56 -0.09
CA TYR A 65 -22.05 12.03 0.47
C TYR A 65 -21.81 11.44 1.87
N GLU A 66 -22.76 11.57 2.79
CA GLU A 66 -22.61 11.09 4.17
C GLU A 66 -22.40 9.57 4.23
N PHE A 67 -23.10 8.80 3.39
CA PHE A 67 -22.90 7.36 3.29
C PHE A 67 -21.46 7.03 2.85
N LYS A 68 -20.96 7.71 1.82
CA LYS A 68 -19.60 7.51 1.32
C LYS A 68 -18.53 7.99 2.30
N ARG A 69 -18.78 9.09 3.02
CA ARG A 69 -17.91 9.59 4.09
C ARG A 69 -17.75 8.56 5.20
N LYS A 70 -18.84 7.94 5.67
CA LYS A 70 -18.79 6.87 6.69
C LYS A 70 -17.99 5.65 6.21
N ASN A 71 -18.13 5.26 4.95
CA ASN A 71 -17.33 4.18 4.36
C ASN A 71 -15.84 4.56 4.26
N ALA A 72 -15.55 5.80 3.85
CA ALA A 72 -14.20 6.33 3.80
C ALA A 72 -13.51 6.30 5.17
N GLU A 73 -14.23 6.77 6.20
CA GLU A 73 -13.79 6.71 7.59
C GLU A 73 -13.48 5.28 8.02
N LYS A 74 -14.37 4.32 7.73
CA LYS A 74 -14.16 2.91 8.04
C LYS A 74 -12.88 2.38 7.39
N PHE A 75 -12.65 2.66 6.11
CA PHE A 75 -11.44 2.22 5.40
C PHE A 75 -10.16 2.79 6.01
N LEU A 76 -10.16 4.07 6.40
CA LEU A 76 -9.03 4.71 7.06
C LEU A 76 -8.79 4.11 8.45
N LYS A 77 -9.85 3.83 9.22
CA LYS A 77 -9.76 3.15 10.53
C LYS A 77 -9.22 1.73 10.42
N GLU A 78 -9.53 1.03 9.34
CA GLU A 78 -8.98 -0.31 9.03
C GLU A 78 -7.51 -0.27 8.55
N GLY A 79 -6.91 0.92 8.42
CA GLY A 79 -5.53 1.08 7.96
C GLY A 79 -5.35 0.94 6.44
N SER A 80 -6.44 1.02 5.68
CA SER A 80 -6.40 1.06 4.21
C SER A 80 -6.13 2.48 3.72
N LYS A 81 -5.41 2.61 2.61
CA LYS A 81 -5.33 3.88 1.86
C LYS A 81 -6.63 4.11 1.11
N LEU A 82 -7.09 5.35 1.08
CA LEU A 82 -8.29 5.74 0.35
C LEU A 82 -7.92 6.49 -0.93
N LYS A 83 -8.51 6.06 -2.05
CA LYS A 83 -8.51 6.79 -3.31
C LYS A 83 -9.93 7.30 -3.59
N ALA A 84 -10.17 8.55 -3.28
CA ALA A 84 -11.44 9.22 -3.55
C ALA A 84 -11.37 9.86 -4.94
N PHE A 85 -12.42 9.70 -5.75
CA PHE A 85 -12.46 10.35 -7.06
C PHE A 85 -13.85 10.77 -7.49
N VAL A 86 -13.92 11.89 -8.21
CA VAL A 86 -15.13 12.37 -8.89
C VAL A 86 -15.05 11.98 -10.36
N PHE A 87 -16.09 11.32 -10.87
CA PHE A 87 -16.17 10.92 -12.28
C PHE A 87 -17.03 11.89 -13.08
N PHE A 88 -16.44 12.57 -14.07
CA PHE A 88 -17.16 13.50 -14.95
C PHE A 88 -17.57 12.78 -16.24
N LYS A 89 -18.88 12.61 -16.45
CA LYS A 89 -19.42 11.98 -17.67
C LYS A 89 -19.75 13.05 -18.71
N GLY A 90 -19.21 12.93 -19.92
CA GLY A 90 -19.53 13.85 -21.02
C GLY A 90 -19.18 15.30 -20.71
N ARG A 91 -20.17 16.21 -20.82
CA ARG A 91 -19.99 17.66 -20.57
C ARG A 91 -19.90 18.03 -19.09
N SER A 92 -20.07 17.08 -18.17
CA SER A 92 -20.00 17.38 -16.73
C SER A 92 -18.62 17.85 -16.23
N ILE A 93 -17.59 17.85 -17.08
CA ILE A 93 -16.28 18.44 -16.76
C ILE A 93 -16.36 19.93 -16.41
N ILE A 94 -17.42 20.63 -16.83
CA ILE A 94 -17.68 22.01 -16.41
C ILE A 94 -17.83 22.16 -14.89
N TYR A 95 -18.24 21.08 -14.20
CA TYR A 95 -18.39 21.03 -12.75
C TYR A 95 -17.11 20.60 -12.03
N LYS A 96 -15.95 20.74 -12.66
CA LYS A 96 -14.64 20.41 -12.06
C LYS A 96 -14.42 21.10 -10.73
N GLU A 97 -14.85 22.36 -10.60
CA GLU A 97 -14.72 23.14 -9.36
C GLU A 97 -15.58 22.56 -8.24
N GLN A 98 -16.82 22.16 -8.54
CA GLN A 98 -17.69 21.50 -7.58
C GLN A 98 -17.10 20.15 -7.13
N GLY A 99 -16.54 19.38 -8.07
CA GLY A 99 -15.84 18.13 -7.76
C GLY A 99 -14.61 18.35 -6.86
N GLN A 100 -13.86 19.42 -7.10
CA GLN A 100 -12.72 19.80 -6.26
C GLN A 100 -13.17 20.16 -4.85
N ILE A 101 -14.19 21.01 -4.72
CA ILE A 101 -14.77 21.41 -3.43
C ILE A 101 -15.27 20.19 -2.67
N LEU A 102 -15.93 19.24 -3.35
CA LEU A 102 -16.41 18.00 -2.73
C LEU A 102 -15.26 17.17 -2.15
N LEU A 103 -14.16 17.00 -2.91
CA LEU A 103 -13.01 16.24 -2.42
C LEU A 103 -12.28 16.97 -1.29
N LEU A 104 -12.18 18.31 -1.33
CA LEU A 104 -11.62 19.10 -0.24
C LEU A 104 -12.48 19.02 1.02
N ARG A 105 -13.81 19.07 0.89
CA ARG A 105 -14.74 18.84 2.01
C ARG A 105 -14.52 17.46 2.62
N LEU A 106 -14.41 16.42 1.79
CA LEU A 106 -14.13 15.06 2.25
C LEU A 106 -12.80 14.96 2.98
N ALA A 107 -11.76 15.64 2.49
CA ALA A 107 -10.47 15.69 3.16
C ALA A 107 -10.55 16.33 4.54
N GLN A 108 -11.29 17.44 4.66
CA GLN A 108 -11.50 18.14 5.93
C GLN A 108 -12.28 17.27 6.92
N ASP A 109 -13.38 16.67 6.48
CA ASP A 109 -14.20 15.80 7.33
C ASP A 109 -13.47 14.53 7.79
N LEU A 110 -12.47 14.07 7.04
CA LEU A 110 -11.66 12.89 7.35
C LEU A 110 -10.31 13.24 7.95
N GLU A 111 -10.04 14.51 8.25
CA GLU A 111 -8.76 14.98 8.78
C GLU A 111 -8.40 14.26 10.09
N GLU A 112 -9.38 13.90 10.91
CA GLU A 112 -9.14 13.16 12.16
C GLU A 112 -8.59 11.74 11.93
N PHE A 113 -9.00 11.08 10.85
CA PHE A 113 -8.67 9.67 10.59
C PHE A 113 -7.56 9.48 9.56
N GLY A 114 -7.36 10.45 8.67
CA GLY A 114 -6.45 10.36 7.54
C GLY A 114 -5.62 11.62 7.34
N LYS A 115 -4.56 11.48 6.55
CA LYS A 115 -3.74 12.58 6.05
C LYS A 115 -3.80 12.57 4.53
N VAL A 116 -4.13 13.72 3.95
CA VAL A 116 -4.10 13.90 2.48
C VAL A 116 -2.65 13.74 2.00
N GLU A 117 -2.41 12.80 1.09
CA GLU A 117 -1.10 12.61 0.45
C GLU A 117 -0.93 13.52 -0.76
N ALA A 118 -2.01 13.79 -1.49
CA ALA A 118 -2.02 14.63 -2.67
C ALA A 118 -3.32 15.43 -2.76
N MET A 119 -3.22 16.70 -3.15
CA MET A 119 -4.38 17.53 -3.48
C MET A 119 -5.18 16.92 -4.64
N PRO A 120 -6.47 17.28 -4.81
CA PRO A 120 -7.27 16.81 -5.94
C PRO A 120 -6.65 17.20 -7.29
N VAL A 121 -6.31 16.21 -8.12
CA VAL A 121 -5.76 16.41 -9.48
C VAL A 121 -6.72 15.85 -10.51
N LEU A 122 -6.90 16.56 -11.62
CA LEU A 122 -7.69 16.11 -12.75
C LEU A 122 -6.86 15.20 -13.66
N GLU A 123 -7.21 13.91 -13.71
CA GLU A 123 -6.66 12.92 -14.62
C GLU A 123 -7.74 12.50 -15.63
N GLY A 124 -7.72 13.15 -16.80
CA GLY A 124 -8.67 12.91 -17.88
C GLY A 124 -10.12 13.23 -17.47
N LYS A 125 -10.95 12.19 -17.30
CA LYS A 125 -12.37 12.32 -16.91
C LYS A 125 -12.59 12.14 -15.40
N ARG A 126 -11.53 12.03 -14.61
CA ARG A 126 -11.60 11.79 -13.16
C ARG A 126 -10.81 12.85 -12.43
N MET A 127 -11.34 13.38 -11.35
CA MET A 127 -10.53 14.12 -10.37
C MET A 127 -10.27 13.22 -9.19
N ILE A 128 -9.01 13.02 -8.82
CA ILE A 128 -8.57 11.98 -7.88
C ILE A 128 -7.84 12.64 -6.71
N MET A 129 -8.07 12.11 -5.51
CA MET A 129 -7.38 12.50 -4.29
C MET A 129 -7.04 11.24 -3.47
N PHE A 130 -5.86 11.23 -2.86
CA PHE A 130 -5.39 10.13 -2.01
C PHE A 130 -5.33 10.57 -0.55
N ILE A 131 -5.87 9.74 0.34
CA ILE A 131 -5.82 9.93 1.78
C ILE A 131 -5.19 8.68 2.40
N ALA A 132 -4.07 8.86 3.11
CA ALA A 132 -3.45 7.82 3.89
C ALA A 132 -4.07 7.75 5.29
N PRO A 133 -4.23 6.55 5.87
CA PRO A 133 -4.71 6.43 7.24
C PRO A 133 -3.67 6.99 8.21
N LYS A 134 -4.11 7.75 9.22
CA LYS A 134 -3.25 8.14 10.33
C LYS A 134 -2.95 6.87 11.14
N LYS A 135 -1.67 6.53 11.29
CA LYS A 135 -1.26 5.46 12.21
C LYS A 135 -1.75 5.84 13.61
N LYS A 136 -2.53 4.97 14.25
CA LYS A 136 -2.77 5.09 15.70
C LYS A 136 -1.39 5.10 16.37
N LYS A 137 -1.08 6.18 17.09
CA LYS A 137 0.05 6.23 18.02
C LYS A 137 -0.15 5.17 19.10
#